data_AF-A0A7L1K6W4-F1
#
_entry.id   AF-A0A7L1K6W4-F1
#
_cell.length_a   1.000
_cell.length_b   1.000
_cell.length_c   1.000
_cell.angle_alpha   90.00
_cell.angle_beta   90.00
_cell.angle_gamma   90.00
#
_symmetry.space_group_name_H-M   'P 1'
#
loop_
_entity.id
_entity.type
_entity.pdbx_description
1 polymer ?
#
loop_
_entity_poly.entity_id
_entity_poly.type
_entity_poly.pdbx_seq_one_letter_code
_entity_poly.pdbx_strand_id
1 'polypeptide(L)'
;MRFKFSILALLLEVIIIVLFGIFVEYDTNIPSGTLYPLFQDVHVMIFVGFGFLMTFLKKYGFSSVGINMLIAAFGLQWGTLMQGLWHMEGGKIYVDIKSMINADFSTATALISFGAVLGKTSPVQMLILTILEITIFACNEHLVTEVFQATDVGASMTIHAFGAYFGLAVTLVLYRPGLKNKHENEESTYHSDMFAMIGTLFLWLFWPSFNSAIAPEMADQIKAIVNTYYSLAACAVVTFALSSLVDQRGKFSMVLIQNATLAGGVAVGTCADLLIHPFIAMCIGSIAGIISVIGFHFLTPLLESKLNIQDTCGVHNLHGLPGILGGIAGIIVTAVKEEVRQGIPLTPGMQAAALGSTIGIALAGGALTGGILKLPFLGQASDQNCFDDSVYWEVPEEENPHEIQSHNYDEHSRYEATM
;
A
#
# COMPACT_ATOMS: atom_id res chain seq x y z
N MET A 1 18.46 -5.68 17.79
CA MET A 1 18.17 -6.13 16.40
C MET A 1 19.29 -6.92 15.74
N ARG A 2 20.58 -6.58 15.93
CA ARG A 2 21.76 -7.22 15.31
C ARG A 2 21.62 -8.70 14.93
N PHE A 3 21.43 -9.61 15.89
CA PHE A 3 21.33 -11.03 15.56
C PHE A 3 19.94 -11.46 15.08
N LYS A 4 18.88 -11.00 15.74
CA LYS A 4 17.50 -11.42 15.44
C LYS A 4 17.11 -11.11 13.99
N PHE A 5 17.35 -9.87 13.56
CA PHE A 5 17.03 -9.44 12.21
C PHE A 5 17.92 -10.14 11.18
N SER A 6 19.24 -10.08 11.35
CA SER A 6 20.17 -10.63 10.37
C SER A 6 20.01 -12.13 10.19
N ILE A 7 19.82 -12.90 11.27
CA ILE A 7 19.60 -14.35 11.17
C ILE A 7 18.29 -14.64 10.44
N LEU A 8 17.20 -13.97 10.80
CA LEU A 8 15.90 -14.19 10.15
C LEU A 8 15.96 -13.83 8.67
N ALA A 9 16.45 -12.64 8.33
CA ALA A 9 16.50 -12.17 6.95
C ALA A 9 17.37 -13.08 6.07
N LEU A 10 18.58 -13.43 6.53
CA LEU A 10 19.47 -14.34 5.78
C LEU A 10 18.90 -15.75 5.67
N LEU A 11 18.26 -16.26 6.71
CA LEU A 11 17.60 -17.57 6.66
C LEU A 11 16.46 -17.57 5.63
N LEU A 12 15.62 -16.54 5.64
CA LEU A 12 14.51 -16.40 4.68
C LEU A 12 15.03 -16.28 3.26
N GLU A 13 16.08 -15.49 3.03
CA GLU A 13 16.71 -15.36 1.71
C GLU A 13 17.28 -16.70 1.21
N VAL A 14 17.97 -17.45 2.08
CA VAL A 14 18.46 -18.80 1.73
C VAL A 14 17.30 -19.74 1.38
N ILE A 15 16.19 -19.70 2.14
CA ILE A 15 15.00 -20.50 1.84
C ILE A 15 14.44 -20.13 0.47
N ILE A 16 14.30 -18.83 0.17
CA ILE A 16 13.81 -18.35 -1.13
C ILE A 16 14.73 -18.83 -2.26
N ILE A 17 16.04 -18.65 -2.15
CA ILE A 17 17.00 -19.10 -3.18
C ILE A 17 16.87 -20.60 -3.45
N VAL A 18 16.73 -21.42 -2.39
CA VAL A 18 16.53 -22.86 -2.54
C VAL A 18 15.20 -23.17 -3.23
N LEU A 19 14.11 -22.50 -2.84
CA LEU A 19 12.81 -22.69 -3.47
C LEU A 19 12.80 -22.25 -4.94
N PHE A 20 13.43 -21.13 -5.27
CA PHE A 20 13.62 -20.69 -6.66
C PHE A 20 14.43 -21.72 -7.46
N GLY A 21 15.55 -22.21 -6.92
CA GLY A 21 16.36 -23.23 -7.58
C GLY A 21 15.64 -24.56 -7.82
N ILE A 22 14.65 -24.90 -6.99
CA ILE A 22 13.84 -26.11 -7.16
C ILE A 22 12.67 -25.87 -8.12
N PHE A 23 11.91 -24.80 -7.92
CA PHE A 23 10.60 -24.63 -8.53
C PHE A 23 10.54 -23.63 -9.68
N VAL A 24 11.46 -22.67 -9.81
CA VAL A 24 11.29 -21.53 -10.72
C VAL A 24 12.15 -21.68 -11.99
N GLU A 25 11.54 -21.50 -13.16
CA GLU A 25 12.18 -21.55 -14.47
C GLU A 25 11.72 -20.38 -15.35
N TYR A 26 12.49 -20.01 -16.37
CA TYR A 26 12.08 -18.98 -17.32
C TYR A 26 10.96 -19.49 -18.23
N ASP A 27 9.91 -18.68 -18.44
CA ASP A 27 9.01 -18.92 -19.55
C ASP A 27 9.74 -18.61 -20.87
N THR A 28 9.89 -19.63 -21.72
CA THR A 28 10.53 -19.49 -23.04
C THR A 28 9.55 -19.07 -24.13
N ASN A 29 8.25 -18.96 -23.83
CA ASN A 29 7.26 -18.45 -24.76
C ASN A 29 7.45 -16.93 -24.90
N ILE A 30 7.64 -16.45 -26.12
CA ILE A 30 7.81 -15.02 -26.39
C ILE A 30 6.41 -14.37 -26.44
N PRO A 31 6.02 -13.52 -25.47
CA PRO A 31 4.72 -12.86 -25.51
C PRO A 31 4.66 -11.85 -26.67
N SER A 32 3.49 -11.68 -27.28
CA SER A 32 3.26 -10.81 -28.43
C SER A 32 3.14 -9.30 -28.11
N GLY A 33 3.51 -8.86 -26.90
CA GLY A 33 3.36 -7.47 -26.46
C GLY A 33 4.38 -7.06 -25.38
N THR A 34 4.71 -5.76 -25.32
CA THR A 34 5.68 -5.24 -24.35
C THR A 34 4.99 -4.88 -23.03
N LEU A 35 4.94 -5.83 -22.07
CA LEU A 35 4.48 -5.56 -20.69
C LEU A 35 5.51 -4.79 -19.85
N TYR A 36 6.77 -4.73 -20.31
CA TYR A 36 7.87 -4.12 -19.56
C TYR A 36 7.62 -2.67 -19.12
N PRO A 37 7.07 -1.76 -19.95
CA PRO A 37 6.77 -0.40 -19.51
C PRO A 37 5.73 -0.35 -18.38
N LEU A 38 4.66 -1.16 -18.48
CA LEU A 38 3.63 -1.25 -17.42
C LEU A 38 4.23 -1.81 -16.14
N PHE A 39 5.11 -2.82 -16.25
CA PHE A 39 5.90 -3.31 -15.12
C PHE A 39 6.73 -2.19 -14.48
N GLN A 40 7.48 -1.41 -15.27
CA GLN A 40 8.30 -0.33 -14.72
C GLN A 40 7.46 0.68 -13.93
N ASP A 41 6.31 1.06 -14.46
CA ASP A 41 5.39 2.00 -13.80
C ASP A 41 4.88 1.43 -12.45
N VAL A 42 4.41 0.18 -12.45
CA VAL A 42 3.96 -0.51 -11.22
C VAL A 42 5.10 -0.65 -10.22
N HIS A 43 6.28 -1.03 -10.68
CA HIS A 43 7.46 -1.19 -9.83
C HIS A 43 7.88 0.13 -9.17
N VAL A 44 7.79 1.24 -9.90
CA VAL A 44 8.03 2.58 -9.32
C VAL A 44 6.98 2.93 -8.26
N MET A 45 5.72 2.54 -8.46
CA MET A 45 4.69 2.71 -7.43
C MET A 45 5.03 1.95 -6.14
N ILE A 46 5.58 0.74 -6.24
CA ILE A 46 5.98 -0.08 -5.07
C ILE A 46 7.14 0.57 -4.29
N PHE A 47 8.22 0.96 -4.98
CA PHE A 47 9.43 1.43 -4.29
C PHE A 47 9.41 2.92 -3.98
N VAL A 48 8.98 3.75 -4.93
CA VAL A 48 8.97 5.22 -4.79
C VAL A 48 7.61 5.69 -4.29
N GLY A 49 6.53 5.21 -4.90
CA GLY A 49 5.17 5.61 -4.57
C GLY A 49 4.82 5.42 -3.10
N PHE A 50 4.68 4.15 -2.67
CA PHE A 50 4.43 3.81 -1.27
C PHE A 50 5.55 4.27 -0.35
N GLY A 51 6.81 4.01 -0.73
CA GLY A 51 7.98 4.31 0.08
C GLY A 51 8.06 5.79 0.48
N PHE A 52 7.91 6.71 -0.48
CA PHE A 52 7.92 8.14 -0.16
C PHE A 52 6.60 8.62 0.43
N LEU A 53 5.43 8.11 0.04
CA LEU A 53 4.16 8.54 0.61
C LEU A 53 4.15 8.43 2.15
N MET A 54 4.77 7.36 2.67
CA MET A 54 4.88 7.11 4.10
C MET A 54 5.94 7.97 4.82
N THR A 55 6.75 8.76 4.11
CA THR A 55 7.79 9.62 4.71
C THR A 55 7.24 10.90 5.36
N PHE A 56 5.91 11.08 5.40
CA PHE A 56 5.30 12.26 6.02
C PHE A 56 5.64 12.39 7.52
N LEU A 57 5.89 11.27 8.21
CA LEU A 57 6.31 11.24 9.61
C LEU A 57 7.70 11.86 9.81
N LYS A 58 7.75 12.98 10.56
CA LYS A 58 8.94 13.84 10.67
C LYS A 58 10.22 13.14 11.16
N LYS A 59 10.10 12.07 11.95
CA LYS A 59 11.21 11.33 12.56
C LYS A 59 11.22 9.85 12.17
N TYR A 60 10.50 9.48 11.12
CA TYR A 60 10.37 8.09 10.66
C TYR A 60 10.66 7.92 9.17
N GLY A 61 11.33 8.89 8.54
CA GLY A 61 11.59 8.90 7.10
C GLY A 61 12.47 7.73 6.64
N PHE A 62 13.52 7.37 7.40
CA PHE A 62 14.41 6.26 7.03
C PHE A 62 13.67 4.93 7.11
N SER A 63 12.90 4.73 8.18
CA SER A 63 12.10 3.53 8.35
C SER A 63 10.98 3.44 7.33
N SER A 64 10.31 4.55 7.00
CA SER A 64 9.27 4.56 5.96
C SER A 64 9.80 4.06 4.61
N VAL A 65 10.86 4.66 4.06
CA VAL A 65 11.38 4.26 2.75
C VAL A 65 12.23 2.98 2.81
N GLY A 66 13.03 2.81 3.86
CA GLY A 66 13.96 1.69 4.00
C GLY A 66 13.27 0.38 4.36
N ILE A 67 12.28 0.40 5.26
CA ILE A 67 11.48 -0.79 5.57
C ILE A 67 10.51 -1.10 4.42
N ASN A 68 9.98 -0.08 3.71
CA ASN A 68 9.25 -0.29 2.46
C ASN A 68 10.11 -1.06 1.45
N MET A 69 11.35 -0.62 1.22
CA MET A 69 12.28 -1.32 0.32
C MET A 69 12.55 -2.77 0.77
N LEU A 70 12.70 -3.01 2.07
CA LEU A 70 12.87 -4.36 2.63
C LEU A 70 11.64 -5.24 2.36
N ILE A 71 10.44 -4.74 2.69
CA ILE A 71 9.18 -5.44 2.43
C ILE A 71 9.03 -5.72 0.95
N ALA A 72 9.35 -4.75 0.09
CA ALA A 72 9.22 -4.89 -1.34
C ALA A 72 10.20 -5.93 -1.90
N ALA A 73 11.49 -5.79 -1.65
CA ALA A 73 12.50 -6.73 -2.16
C ALA A 73 12.24 -8.18 -1.73
N PHE A 74 11.78 -8.38 -0.49
CA PHE A 74 11.42 -9.69 0.02
C PHE A 74 10.07 -10.18 -0.56
N GLY A 75 9.07 -9.29 -0.58
CA GLY A 75 7.71 -9.56 -1.04
C GLY A 75 7.64 -9.95 -2.51
N LEU A 76 8.46 -9.37 -3.39
CA LEU A 76 8.50 -9.72 -4.81
C LEU A 76 8.90 -11.19 -5.01
N GLN A 77 9.91 -11.64 -4.28
CA GLN A 77 10.39 -13.02 -4.38
C GLN A 77 9.37 -13.99 -3.80
N TRP A 78 8.84 -13.68 -2.62
CA TRP A 78 7.84 -14.53 -1.97
C TRP A 78 6.51 -14.57 -2.73
N GLY A 79 6.07 -13.43 -3.26
CA GLY A 79 4.87 -13.29 -4.09
C GLY A 79 4.96 -14.08 -5.39
N THR A 80 6.12 -14.10 -6.03
CA THR A 80 6.38 -14.94 -7.21
C THR A 80 6.17 -16.42 -6.89
N LEU A 81 6.68 -16.89 -5.75
CA LEU A 81 6.49 -18.28 -5.30
C LEU A 81 5.02 -18.55 -4.97
N MET A 82 4.40 -17.75 -4.10
CA MET A 82 3.05 -18.02 -3.58
C MET A 82 1.96 -17.95 -4.66
N GLN A 83 2.05 -17.01 -5.59
CA GLN A 83 1.12 -16.96 -6.73
C GLN A 83 1.45 -18.06 -7.74
N GLY A 84 2.74 -18.28 -8.02
CA GLY A 84 3.20 -19.32 -8.95
C GLY A 84 2.79 -20.74 -8.57
N LEU A 85 2.67 -21.04 -7.26
CA LEU A 85 2.21 -22.35 -6.78
C LEU A 85 0.82 -22.75 -7.33
N TRP A 86 -0.05 -21.78 -7.65
CA TRP A 86 -1.38 -22.04 -8.22
C TRP A 86 -1.35 -22.28 -9.73
N HIS A 87 -0.24 -21.95 -10.39
CA HIS A 87 -0.08 -22.00 -11.86
C HIS A 87 1.10 -22.88 -12.28
N MET A 88 1.43 -23.89 -11.47
CA MET A 88 2.55 -24.79 -11.77
C MET A 88 2.26 -25.68 -12.97
N GLU A 89 3.23 -25.79 -13.88
CA GLU A 89 3.22 -26.72 -15.00
C GLU A 89 4.40 -27.69 -14.87
N GLY A 90 4.14 -29.00 -14.90
CA GLY A 90 5.20 -30.01 -14.73
C GLY A 90 5.93 -29.94 -13.38
N GLY A 91 5.32 -29.33 -12.36
CA GLY A 91 5.96 -29.07 -11.07
C GLY A 91 6.92 -27.88 -11.06
N LYS A 92 6.82 -26.99 -12.05
CA LYS A 92 7.61 -25.77 -12.18
C LYS A 92 6.73 -24.53 -12.27
N ILE A 93 7.26 -23.41 -11.80
CA ILE A 93 6.71 -22.06 -11.89
C ILE A 93 7.48 -21.36 -12.99
N TYR A 94 6.80 -21.01 -14.08
CA TYR A 94 7.39 -20.29 -15.19
C TYR A 94 7.26 -18.79 -14.97
N VAL A 95 8.39 -18.08 -14.91
CA VAL A 95 8.43 -16.64 -14.67
C VAL A 95 8.63 -15.86 -15.95
N ASP A 96 7.84 -14.81 -16.08
CA ASP A 96 7.84 -13.81 -17.14
C ASP A 96 7.55 -12.41 -16.54
N ILE A 97 7.42 -11.38 -17.39
CA ILE A 97 7.12 -10.02 -16.92
C ILE A 97 5.75 -9.95 -16.23
N LYS A 98 4.76 -10.75 -16.65
CA LYS A 98 3.44 -10.77 -16.01
C LYS A 98 3.54 -11.31 -14.59
N SER A 99 4.33 -12.36 -14.37
CA SER A 99 4.60 -12.90 -13.02
C SER A 99 5.28 -11.87 -12.13
N MET A 100 6.16 -11.01 -12.68
CA MET A 100 6.79 -9.91 -11.95
C MET A 100 5.76 -8.85 -11.54
N ILE A 101 4.87 -8.44 -12.46
CA ILE A 101 3.78 -7.50 -12.15
C ILE A 101 2.87 -8.04 -11.04
N ASN A 102 2.49 -9.32 -11.13
CA ASN A 102 1.69 -9.97 -10.10
C ASN A 102 2.43 -10.02 -8.75
N ALA A 103 3.74 -10.24 -8.75
CA ALA A 103 4.55 -10.16 -7.54
C ALA A 103 4.54 -8.74 -6.92
N ASP A 104 4.65 -7.69 -7.74
CA ASP A 104 4.49 -6.30 -7.30
C ASP A 104 3.09 -6.05 -6.70
N PHE A 105 2.03 -6.61 -7.29
CA PHE A 105 0.65 -6.50 -6.76
C PHE A 105 0.47 -7.14 -5.39
N SER A 106 0.94 -8.38 -5.20
CA SER A 106 0.90 -9.02 -3.88
C SER A 106 1.74 -8.24 -2.85
N THR A 107 2.85 -7.65 -3.29
CA THR A 107 3.70 -6.81 -2.44
C THR A 107 2.99 -5.52 -2.05
N ALA A 108 2.21 -4.92 -2.96
CA ALA A 108 1.40 -3.74 -2.69
C ALA A 108 0.44 -3.96 -1.51
N THR A 109 -0.13 -5.17 -1.36
CA THR A 109 -1.02 -5.45 -0.21
C THR A 109 -0.28 -5.34 1.11
N ALA A 110 0.92 -5.93 1.19
CA ALA A 110 1.76 -5.85 2.39
C ALA A 110 2.19 -4.41 2.70
N LEU A 111 2.42 -3.58 1.68
CA LEU A 111 2.72 -2.16 1.85
C LEU A 111 1.51 -1.34 2.32
N ILE A 112 0.29 -1.69 1.88
CA ILE A 112 -0.94 -1.11 2.42
C ILE A 112 -1.09 -1.49 3.90
N SER A 113 -0.91 -2.76 4.25
CA SER A 113 -0.93 -3.20 5.65
C SER A 113 0.16 -2.53 6.49
N PHE A 114 1.35 -2.32 5.93
CA PHE A 114 2.43 -1.57 6.57
C PHE A 114 2.00 -0.15 6.94
N GLY A 115 1.26 0.55 6.07
CA GLY A 115 0.72 1.87 6.36
C GLY A 115 -0.18 1.93 7.61
N ALA A 116 -0.94 0.85 7.91
CA ALA A 116 -1.75 0.79 9.12
C ALA A 116 -0.89 0.70 10.40
N VAL A 117 0.24 -0.01 10.33
CA VAL A 117 1.12 -0.30 11.47
C VAL A 117 2.42 0.53 11.50
N LEU A 118 2.59 1.45 10.54
CA LEU A 118 3.76 2.29 10.36
C LEU A 118 4.15 2.98 11.68
N GLY A 119 5.46 3.00 12.00
CA GLY A 119 5.96 3.61 13.22
C GLY A 119 5.81 2.79 14.49
N LYS A 120 5.08 1.66 14.45
CA LYS A 120 4.75 0.84 15.64
C LYS A 120 5.32 -0.56 15.60
N THR A 121 5.85 -0.99 14.46
CA THR A 121 6.41 -2.33 14.25
C THR A 121 7.92 -2.32 14.00
N SER A 122 8.57 -3.46 14.20
CA SER A 122 9.99 -3.67 13.89
C SER A 122 10.18 -4.24 12.47
N PRO A 123 11.39 -4.09 11.87
CA PRO A 123 11.73 -4.78 10.63
C PRO A 123 11.52 -6.30 10.67
N VAL A 124 11.69 -6.94 11.83
CA VAL A 124 11.42 -8.38 12.01
C VAL A 124 9.93 -8.68 11.92
N GLN A 125 9.08 -7.86 12.56
CA GLN A 125 7.62 -7.99 12.44
C GLN A 125 7.18 -7.78 10.99
N MET A 126 7.82 -6.88 10.25
CA MET A 126 7.48 -6.64 8.84
C MET A 126 7.84 -7.82 7.95
N LEU A 127 8.99 -8.49 8.12
CA LEU A 127 9.29 -9.72 7.39
C LEU A 127 8.24 -10.82 7.66
N ILE A 128 7.82 -10.98 8.93
CA ILE A 128 6.80 -11.97 9.30
C ILE A 128 5.44 -11.61 8.70
N LEU A 129 5.04 -10.34 8.78
CA LEU A 129 3.82 -9.84 8.17
C LEU A 129 3.81 -10.11 6.67
N THR A 130 4.89 -9.77 5.96
CA THR A 130 4.99 -9.97 4.51
C THR A 130 4.84 -11.44 4.11
N ILE A 131 5.46 -12.38 4.84
CA ILE A 131 5.27 -13.82 4.56
C ILE A 131 3.81 -14.22 4.69
N LEU A 132 3.24 -13.93 5.86
CA LEU A 132 1.90 -14.41 6.21
C LEU A 132 0.83 -13.76 5.33
N GLU A 133 0.93 -12.46 5.12
CA GLU A 133 -0.02 -11.71 4.34
C GLU A 133 0.01 -12.11 2.86
N ILE A 134 1.18 -12.20 2.23
CA ILE A 134 1.27 -12.57 0.81
C ILE A 134 0.80 -14.02 0.59
N THR A 135 1.06 -14.94 1.52
CA THR A 135 0.53 -16.31 1.41
C THR A 135 -0.99 -16.32 1.50
N ILE A 136 -1.59 -15.56 2.42
CA ILE A 136 -3.05 -15.47 2.56
C ILE A 136 -3.66 -14.73 1.36
N PHE A 137 -2.99 -13.68 0.87
CA PHE A 137 -3.35 -12.95 -0.34
C PHE A 137 -3.42 -13.89 -1.54
N ALA A 138 -2.41 -14.72 -1.79
CA ALA A 138 -2.40 -15.64 -2.92
C ALA A 138 -3.58 -16.63 -2.87
N CYS A 139 -3.94 -17.12 -1.69
CA CYS A 139 -5.15 -17.93 -1.51
C CYS A 139 -6.43 -17.15 -1.79
N ASN A 140 -6.51 -15.89 -1.35
CA ASN A 140 -7.67 -15.03 -1.59
C ASN A 140 -7.80 -14.67 -3.08
N GLU A 141 -6.69 -14.32 -3.72
CA GLU A 141 -6.64 -14.02 -5.15
C GLU A 141 -7.13 -15.22 -5.95
N HIS A 142 -6.59 -16.42 -5.72
CA HIS A 142 -7.06 -17.65 -6.37
C HIS A 142 -8.56 -17.90 -6.16
N LEU A 143 -9.07 -17.69 -4.94
CA LEU A 143 -10.50 -17.82 -4.65
C LEU A 143 -11.34 -16.82 -5.46
N VAL A 144 -10.88 -15.57 -5.61
CA VAL A 144 -11.60 -14.53 -6.34
C VAL A 144 -11.54 -14.77 -7.85
N THR A 145 -10.34 -14.99 -8.40
CA THR A 145 -10.10 -15.01 -9.85
C THR A 145 -10.46 -16.35 -10.48
N GLU A 146 -10.13 -17.47 -9.84
CA GLU A 146 -10.31 -18.81 -10.41
C GLU A 146 -11.61 -19.47 -9.96
N VAL A 147 -11.97 -19.34 -8.68
CA VAL A 147 -13.15 -20.03 -8.12
C VAL A 147 -14.43 -19.21 -8.32
N PHE A 148 -14.44 -17.94 -7.92
CA PHE A 148 -15.60 -17.08 -8.16
C PHE A 148 -15.66 -16.50 -9.57
N GLN A 149 -14.53 -16.51 -10.29
CA GLN A 149 -14.43 -15.95 -11.63
C GLN A 149 -14.90 -14.48 -11.66
N ALA A 150 -14.62 -13.78 -10.56
CA ALA A 150 -14.91 -12.38 -10.35
C ALA A 150 -13.88 -11.52 -11.11
N THR A 151 -14.31 -10.36 -11.62
CA THR A 151 -13.38 -9.40 -12.23
C THR A 151 -12.90 -8.43 -11.17
N ASP A 152 -11.60 -8.14 -11.16
CA ASP A 152 -10.99 -7.14 -10.29
C ASP A 152 -9.68 -6.59 -10.90
N VAL A 153 -9.72 -6.07 -12.13
CA VAL A 153 -8.50 -5.81 -12.93
C VAL A 153 -7.49 -4.86 -12.27
N GLY A 154 -7.98 -3.81 -11.59
CA GLY A 154 -7.18 -2.88 -10.80
C GLY A 154 -7.21 -3.17 -9.30
N ALA A 155 -7.67 -4.38 -8.94
CA ALA A 155 -7.56 -4.95 -7.61
C ALA A 155 -8.13 -4.12 -6.44
N SER A 156 -9.29 -3.46 -6.64
CA SER A 156 -9.96 -2.73 -5.55
C SER A 156 -10.34 -3.67 -4.40
N MET A 157 -10.70 -4.92 -4.71
CA MET A 157 -11.03 -5.92 -3.70
C MET A 157 -9.77 -6.63 -3.21
N THR A 158 -9.09 -7.31 -4.12
CA THR A 158 -8.00 -8.26 -3.84
C THR A 158 -6.75 -7.61 -3.29
N ILE A 159 -6.40 -6.38 -3.69
CA ILE A 159 -5.25 -5.63 -3.14
C ILE A 159 -5.72 -4.63 -2.09
N HIS A 160 -6.59 -3.70 -2.47
CA HIS A 160 -6.82 -2.51 -1.66
C HIS A 160 -7.72 -2.78 -0.45
N ALA A 161 -8.90 -3.36 -0.65
CA ALA A 161 -9.75 -3.75 0.48
C ALA A 161 -9.07 -4.82 1.33
N PHE A 162 -8.45 -5.83 0.71
CA PHE A 162 -7.71 -6.87 1.42
C PHE A 162 -6.62 -6.29 2.33
N GLY A 163 -5.64 -5.57 1.76
CA GLY A 163 -4.50 -5.03 2.52
C GLY A 163 -4.96 -4.03 3.59
N ALA A 164 -5.95 -3.19 3.29
CA ALA A 164 -6.47 -2.26 4.29
C ALA A 164 -7.09 -3.00 5.49
N TYR A 165 -8.01 -3.93 5.26
CA TYR A 165 -8.68 -4.62 6.36
C TYR A 165 -7.77 -5.64 7.07
N PHE A 166 -6.77 -6.19 6.37
CA PHE A 166 -5.72 -7.00 6.98
C PHE A 166 -4.88 -6.14 7.95
N GLY A 167 -4.34 -5.02 7.48
CA GLY A 167 -3.58 -4.07 8.28
C GLY A 167 -4.37 -3.50 9.47
N LEU A 168 -5.65 -3.19 9.29
CA LEU A 168 -6.53 -2.72 10.36
C LEU A 168 -6.77 -3.79 11.43
N ALA A 169 -6.93 -5.06 11.03
CA ALA A 169 -7.04 -6.16 11.98
C ALA A 169 -5.71 -6.38 12.74
N VAL A 170 -4.57 -6.27 12.06
CA VAL A 170 -3.24 -6.32 12.70
C VAL A 170 -3.09 -5.18 13.72
N THR A 171 -3.34 -3.92 13.33
CA THR A 171 -3.15 -2.76 14.21
C THR A 171 -4.12 -2.79 15.41
N LEU A 172 -5.33 -3.32 15.24
CA LEU A 172 -6.28 -3.53 16.33
C LEU A 172 -5.75 -4.53 17.36
N VAL A 173 -5.20 -5.66 16.92
CA VAL A 173 -4.61 -6.67 17.84
C VAL A 173 -3.36 -6.12 18.53
N LEU A 174 -2.58 -5.33 17.80
CA LEU A 174 -1.38 -4.65 18.27
C LEU A 174 -1.65 -3.31 18.98
N TYR A 175 -2.89 -2.99 19.33
CA TYR A 175 -3.25 -1.73 19.97
C TYR A 175 -2.30 -1.35 21.11
N ARG A 176 -1.84 -0.09 21.08
CA ARG A 176 -0.87 0.46 22.03
C ARG A 176 -1.52 1.53 22.92
N PRO A 177 -1.82 1.21 24.20
CA PRO A 177 -2.48 2.15 25.11
C PRO A 177 -1.69 3.45 25.33
N GLY A 178 -0.36 3.41 25.29
CA GLY A 178 0.48 4.59 25.46
C GLY A 178 0.37 5.60 24.31
N LEU A 179 -0.17 5.19 23.16
CA LEU A 179 -0.39 6.05 22.00
C LEU A 179 -1.80 6.66 21.96
N LYS A 180 -2.66 6.41 22.96
CA LYS A 180 -4.05 6.89 22.97
C LYS A 180 -4.19 8.41 22.84
N ASN A 181 -3.22 9.18 23.33
CA ASN A 181 -3.26 10.65 23.35
C ASN A 181 -2.44 11.29 22.22
N LYS A 182 -2.29 10.60 21.07
CA LYS A 182 -1.43 10.96 19.94
C LYS A 182 0.05 11.08 20.33
N HIS A 183 0.94 10.42 19.59
CA HIS A 183 2.37 10.50 19.87
C HIS A 183 2.97 11.82 19.37
N GLU A 184 3.95 12.38 20.07
CA GLU A 184 4.62 13.64 19.68
C GLU A 184 5.38 13.55 18.34
N ASN A 185 5.77 12.34 17.95
CA ASN A 185 6.42 12.04 16.67
C ASN A 185 5.44 11.62 15.56
N GLU A 186 4.16 11.45 15.88
CA GLU A 186 3.10 11.15 14.90
C GLU A 186 2.60 12.45 14.26
N GLU A 187 3.51 13.18 13.64
CA GLU A 187 3.24 14.42 12.93
C GLU A 187 4.19 14.62 11.75
N SER A 188 3.86 15.59 10.90
CA SER A 188 4.67 15.98 9.75
C SER A 188 5.36 17.33 9.95
N THR A 189 6.32 17.61 9.09
CA THR A 189 6.94 18.92 8.89
C THR A 189 6.78 19.32 7.44
N TYR A 190 7.07 20.58 7.11
CA TYR A 190 7.04 21.05 5.72
C TYR A 190 7.86 20.17 4.78
N HIS A 191 9.09 19.79 5.19
CA HIS A 191 9.98 18.98 4.35
C HIS A 191 9.49 17.53 4.23
N SER A 192 9.04 16.91 5.32
CA SER A 192 8.54 15.54 5.26
C SER A 192 7.25 15.44 4.43
N ASP A 193 6.39 16.45 4.48
CA ASP A 193 5.20 16.53 3.61
C ASP A 193 5.56 16.72 2.13
N MET A 194 6.60 17.49 1.83
CA MET A 194 7.12 17.63 0.46
C MET A 194 7.70 16.31 -0.07
N PHE A 195 8.40 15.54 0.76
CA PHE A 195 8.86 14.19 0.40
C PHE A 195 7.68 13.23 0.19
N ALA A 196 6.66 13.26 1.05
CA ALA A 196 5.46 12.44 0.89
C ALA A 196 4.67 12.74 -0.40
N MET A 197 4.70 13.99 -0.87
CA MET A 197 4.13 14.35 -2.17
C MET A 197 4.86 13.70 -3.35
N ILE A 198 6.15 13.38 -3.24
CA ILE A 198 6.85 12.62 -4.30
C ILE A 198 6.15 11.26 -4.47
N GLY A 199 5.94 10.54 -3.37
CA GLY A 199 5.23 9.26 -3.40
C GLY A 199 3.82 9.39 -3.97
N THR A 200 3.07 10.40 -3.51
CA THR A 200 1.73 10.72 -4.02
C THR A 200 1.73 10.90 -5.54
N LEU A 201 2.64 11.70 -6.10
CA LEU A 201 2.67 11.99 -7.52
C LEU A 201 3.04 10.77 -8.36
N PHE A 202 4.01 9.96 -7.92
CA PHE A 202 4.36 8.73 -8.62
C PHE A 202 3.22 7.71 -8.60
N LEU A 203 2.52 7.57 -7.46
CA LEU A 203 1.30 6.75 -7.40
C LEU A 203 0.23 7.28 -8.37
N TRP A 204 -0.07 8.59 -8.31
CA TRP A 204 -1.11 9.21 -9.11
C TRP A 204 -0.85 9.09 -10.63
N LEU A 205 0.39 9.34 -11.06
CA LEU A 205 0.79 9.32 -12.47
C LEU A 205 0.80 7.91 -13.07
N PHE A 206 1.19 6.90 -12.29
CA PHE A 206 1.36 5.52 -12.77
C PHE A 206 0.17 4.61 -12.46
N TRP A 207 -0.83 5.08 -11.70
CA TRP A 207 -2.06 4.32 -11.45
C TRP A 207 -2.78 3.82 -12.71
N PRO A 208 -2.86 4.58 -13.83
CA PRO A 208 -3.45 4.07 -15.06
C PRO A 208 -2.73 2.81 -15.58
N SER A 209 -1.41 2.72 -15.43
CA SER A 209 -0.63 1.52 -15.74
C SER A 209 -0.95 0.39 -14.74
N PHE A 210 -1.03 0.69 -13.44
CA PHE A 210 -1.43 -0.26 -12.41
C PHE A 210 -2.77 -0.94 -12.71
N ASN A 211 -3.82 -0.15 -12.99
CA ASN A 211 -5.16 -0.68 -13.25
C ASN A 211 -5.30 -1.38 -14.62
N SER A 212 -4.32 -1.26 -15.52
CA SER A 212 -4.37 -1.84 -16.86
C SER A 212 -3.37 -2.99 -17.08
N ALA A 213 -2.37 -3.16 -16.21
CA ALA A 213 -1.23 -4.04 -16.43
C ALA A 213 -1.61 -5.50 -16.74
N ILE A 214 -2.69 -5.98 -16.13
CA ILE A 214 -3.19 -7.36 -16.30
C ILE A 214 -4.52 -7.43 -17.05
N ALA A 215 -4.96 -6.32 -17.67
CA ALA A 215 -6.20 -6.35 -18.43
C ALA A 215 -6.05 -7.29 -19.66
N PRO A 216 -7.07 -8.12 -19.98
CA PRO A 216 -6.90 -9.27 -20.87
C PRO A 216 -6.49 -8.89 -22.30
N GLU A 217 -7.15 -7.87 -22.85
CA GLU A 217 -6.97 -7.44 -24.24
C GLU A 217 -6.50 -6.00 -24.32
N MET A 218 -5.88 -5.61 -25.44
CA MET A 218 -5.43 -4.22 -25.67
C MET A 218 -6.58 -3.21 -25.53
N ALA A 219 -7.79 -3.55 -25.98
CA ALA A 219 -8.97 -2.69 -25.82
C ALA A 219 -9.38 -2.52 -24.34
N ASP A 220 -9.18 -3.55 -23.53
CA ASP A 220 -9.43 -3.55 -22.08
C ASP A 220 -8.40 -2.69 -21.35
N GLN A 221 -7.13 -2.78 -21.75
CA GLN A 221 -6.05 -1.92 -21.25
C GLN A 221 -6.34 -0.44 -21.51
N ILE A 222 -6.73 -0.08 -22.74
CA ILE A 222 -7.06 1.31 -23.09
C ILE A 222 -8.25 1.82 -22.25
N LYS A 223 -9.30 1.00 -22.06
CA LYS A 223 -10.43 1.36 -21.19
C LYS A 223 -9.96 1.60 -19.75
N ALA A 224 -9.16 0.69 -19.19
CA ALA A 224 -8.62 0.81 -17.84
C ALA A 224 -7.78 2.07 -17.64
N ILE A 225 -6.93 2.41 -18.61
CA ILE A 225 -6.12 3.63 -18.58
C ILE A 225 -7.02 4.87 -18.56
N VAL A 226 -7.96 4.97 -19.51
CA VAL A 226 -8.83 6.15 -19.66
C VAL A 226 -9.75 6.33 -18.46
N ASN A 227 -10.38 5.26 -17.98
CA ASN A 227 -11.26 5.30 -16.82
C ASN A 227 -10.49 5.67 -15.55
N THR A 228 -9.29 5.12 -15.36
CA THR A 228 -8.44 5.45 -14.20
C THR A 228 -7.99 6.90 -14.22
N TYR A 229 -7.55 7.40 -15.37
CA TYR A 229 -7.14 8.79 -15.56
C TYR A 229 -8.26 9.78 -15.17
N TYR A 230 -9.47 9.60 -15.70
CA TYR A 230 -10.58 10.52 -15.42
C TYR A 230 -11.13 10.38 -14.00
N SER A 231 -11.11 9.17 -13.43
CA SER A 231 -11.46 8.94 -12.02
C SER A 231 -10.51 9.70 -11.09
N LEU A 232 -9.19 9.56 -11.29
CA LEU A 232 -8.18 10.26 -10.51
C LEU A 232 -8.26 11.78 -10.62
N ALA A 233 -8.46 12.30 -11.84
CA ALA A 233 -8.62 13.74 -12.06
C ALA A 233 -9.83 14.31 -11.29
N ALA A 234 -10.98 13.64 -11.37
CA ALA A 234 -12.17 14.05 -10.64
C ALA A 234 -11.99 13.94 -9.12
N CYS A 235 -11.38 12.84 -8.65
CA CYS A 235 -11.07 12.61 -7.24
C CYS A 235 -10.17 13.71 -6.67
N ALA A 236 -9.14 14.12 -7.42
CA ALA A 236 -8.21 15.16 -6.99
C ALA A 236 -8.91 16.51 -6.81
N VAL A 237 -9.70 16.95 -7.79
CA VAL A 237 -10.43 18.24 -7.71
C VAL A 237 -11.40 18.25 -6.52
N VAL A 238 -12.16 17.16 -6.33
CA VAL A 238 -13.09 17.04 -5.21
C VAL A 238 -12.35 17.01 -3.87
N THR A 239 -11.19 16.34 -3.80
CA THR A 239 -10.36 16.30 -2.60
C THR A 239 -9.88 17.70 -2.21
N PHE A 240 -9.38 18.50 -3.16
CA PHE A 240 -8.97 19.89 -2.88
C PHE A 240 -10.15 20.74 -2.40
N ALA A 241 -11.30 20.64 -3.09
CA ALA A 241 -12.50 21.38 -2.72
C ALA A 241 -12.96 21.05 -1.29
N LEU A 242 -13.04 19.76 -0.96
CA LEU A 242 -13.46 19.32 0.37
C LEU A 242 -12.42 19.58 1.45
N SER A 243 -11.13 19.45 1.14
CA SER A 243 -10.03 19.79 2.04
C SER A 243 -10.15 21.24 2.53
N SER A 244 -10.46 22.17 1.61
CA SER A 244 -10.78 23.56 1.97
C SER A 244 -12.07 23.68 2.77
N LEU A 245 -13.15 23.01 2.36
CA LEU A 245 -14.47 23.11 3.02
C LEU A 245 -14.50 22.59 4.46
N VAL A 246 -13.72 21.56 4.79
CA VAL A 246 -13.65 21.02 6.16
C VAL A 246 -12.71 21.81 7.07
N ASP A 247 -11.87 22.70 6.51
CA ASP A 247 -11.03 23.60 7.29
C ASP A 247 -11.78 24.90 7.63
N GLN A 248 -11.66 25.36 8.88
CA GLN A 248 -12.34 26.56 9.37
C GLN A 248 -11.91 27.86 8.67
N ARG A 249 -10.73 27.87 8.03
CA ARG A 249 -10.16 29.02 7.32
C ARG A 249 -10.04 28.77 5.80
N GLY A 250 -10.61 27.68 5.29
CA GLY A 250 -10.52 27.34 3.87
C GLY A 250 -9.14 26.87 3.40
N LYS A 251 -8.24 26.49 4.31
CA LYS A 251 -6.88 26.02 3.95
C LYS A 251 -6.88 24.55 3.56
N PHE A 252 -5.94 24.17 2.70
CA PHE A 252 -5.74 22.76 2.34
C PHE A 252 -4.89 22.02 3.37
N SER A 253 -5.25 20.77 3.65
CA SER A 253 -4.46 19.82 4.45
C SER A 253 -3.59 18.92 3.56
N MET A 254 -2.28 18.87 3.83
CA MET A 254 -1.35 18.03 3.08
C MET A 254 -1.67 16.53 3.21
N VAL A 255 -2.10 16.07 4.39
CA VAL A 255 -2.52 14.66 4.59
C VAL A 255 -3.66 14.29 3.64
N LEU A 256 -4.64 15.18 3.46
CA LEU A 256 -5.74 14.96 2.52
C LEU A 256 -5.26 14.99 1.07
N ILE A 257 -4.38 15.93 0.70
CA ILE A 257 -3.88 16.02 -0.68
C ILE A 257 -3.00 14.82 -1.04
N GLN A 258 -2.14 14.37 -0.13
CA GLN A 258 -1.24 13.23 -0.34
C GLN A 258 -2.00 11.91 -0.51
N ASN A 259 -3.10 11.73 0.23
CA ASN A 259 -3.78 10.44 0.28
C ASN A 259 -5.11 10.44 -0.48
N ALA A 260 -6.04 11.34 -0.15
CA ALA A 260 -7.41 11.25 -0.69
C ALA A 260 -7.49 11.53 -2.21
N THR A 261 -6.50 12.21 -2.80
CA THR A 261 -6.42 12.41 -4.26
C THR A 261 -6.20 11.11 -5.04
N LEU A 262 -5.71 10.06 -4.36
CA LEU A 262 -5.42 8.74 -4.91
C LEU A 262 -6.64 7.80 -4.87
N ALA A 263 -7.66 8.12 -4.06
CA ALA A 263 -8.81 7.24 -3.81
C ALA A 263 -9.60 6.90 -5.08
N GLY A 264 -9.59 7.77 -6.10
CA GLY A 264 -10.23 7.51 -7.39
C GLY A 264 -9.56 6.39 -8.18
N GLY A 265 -8.24 6.22 -8.05
CA GLY A 265 -7.50 5.11 -8.67
C GLY A 265 -7.87 3.77 -8.04
N VAL A 266 -7.98 3.74 -6.71
CA VAL A 266 -8.47 2.58 -5.95
C VAL A 266 -9.91 2.24 -6.34
N ALA A 267 -10.82 3.22 -6.30
CA ALA A 267 -12.25 2.98 -6.41
C ALA A 267 -12.72 2.54 -7.80
N VAL A 268 -11.98 2.86 -8.86
CA VAL A 268 -12.35 2.42 -10.21
C VAL A 268 -11.78 1.03 -10.56
N GLY A 269 -10.78 0.56 -9.82
CA GLY A 269 -9.97 -0.62 -10.14
C GLY A 269 -10.75 -1.86 -10.58
N THR A 270 -11.78 -2.29 -9.84
CA THR A 270 -12.57 -3.48 -10.17
C THR A 270 -13.24 -3.42 -11.55
N CYS A 271 -13.67 -2.22 -11.96
CA CYS A 271 -14.42 -2.00 -13.20
C CYS A 271 -13.66 -1.17 -14.23
N ALA A 272 -12.36 -0.94 -14.03
CA ALA A 272 -11.58 -0.03 -14.85
C ALA A 272 -11.56 -0.46 -16.32
N ASP A 273 -11.43 -1.77 -16.59
CA ASP A 273 -11.41 -2.36 -17.92
C ASP A 273 -12.81 -2.64 -18.50
N LEU A 274 -13.87 -2.51 -17.70
CA LEU A 274 -15.24 -2.68 -18.18
C LEU A 274 -15.66 -1.48 -19.01
N LEU A 275 -16.56 -1.70 -19.98
CA LEU A 275 -17.06 -0.63 -20.83
C LEU A 275 -18.13 0.17 -20.08
N ILE A 276 -17.66 1.01 -19.15
CA ILE A 276 -18.38 2.11 -18.53
C ILE A 276 -18.12 3.40 -19.32
N HIS A 277 -19.10 4.31 -19.34
CA HIS A 277 -18.89 5.61 -19.97
C HIS A 277 -17.91 6.44 -19.11
N PRO A 278 -16.98 7.23 -19.69
CA PRO A 278 -16.00 7.99 -18.90
C PRO A 278 -16.59 8.91 -17.81
N PHE A 279 -17.83 9.38 -17.99
CA PHE A 279 -18.51 10.17 -16.96
C PHE A 279 -18.76 9.35 -15.67
N ILE A 280 -19.04 8.04 -15.80
CA ILE A 280 -19.20 7.13 -14.66
C ILE A 280 -17.89 7.03 -13.89
N ALA A 281 -16.75 6.91 -14.58
CA ALA A 281 -15.43 6.90 -13.95
C ALA A 281 -15.18 8.20 -13.16
N MET A 282 -15.54 9.37 -13.71
CA MET A 282 -15.47 10.65 -12.99
C MET A 282 -16.38 10.68 -11.76
N CYS A 283 -17.59 10.11 -11.84
CA CYS A 283 -18.50 10.00 -10.71
C CYS A 283 -17.92 9.10 -9.61
N ILE A 284 -17.38 7.93 -9.96
CA ILE A 284 -16.70 7.02 -9.02
C ILE A 284 -15.57 7.75 -8.31
N GLY A 285 -14.68 8.42 -9.07
CA GLY A 285 -13.58 9.19 -8.51
C GLY A 285 -14.02 10.33 -7.59
N SER A 286 -15.07 11.06 -7.97
CA SER A 286 -15.64 12.12 -7.15
C SER A 286 -16.17 11.58 -5.82
N ILE A 287 -16.93 10.48 -5.86
CA ILE A 287 -17.48 9.82 -4.66
C ILE A 287 -16.34 9.29 -3.78
N ALA A 288 -15.30 8.70 -4.37
CA ALA A 288 -14.13 8.22 -3.66
C ALA A 288 -13.41 9.35 -2.91
N GLY A 289 -13.22 10.51 -3.55
CA GLY A 289 -12.64 11.69 -2.92
C GLY A 289 -13.48 12.20 -1.73
N ILE A 290 -14.81 12.21 -1.86
CA ILE A 290 -15.73 12.55 -0.75
C ILE A 290 -15.55 11.57 0.42
N ILE A 291 -15.62 10.27 0.14
CA ILE A 291 -15.51 9.21 1.15
C ILE A 291 -14.15 9.29 1.86
N SER A 292 -13.08 9.47 1.09
CA SER A 292 -11.73 9.51 1.63
C SER A 292 -11.52 10.73 2.54
N VAL A 293 -11.91 11.94 2.11
CA VAL A 293 -11.80 13.15 2.93
C VAL A 293 -12.63 13.05 4.22
N ILE A 294 -13.88 12.58 4.13
CA ILE A 294 -14.72 12.35 5.31
C ILE A 294 -14.09 11.30 6.22
N GLY A 295 -13.52 10.23 5.65
CA GLY A 295 -12.82 9.18 6.36
C GLY A 295 -11.65 9.71 7.20
N PHE A 296 -10.76 10.49 6.58
CA PHE A 296 -9.65 11.11 7.28
C PHE A 296 -10.10 12.09 8.37
N HIS A 297 -11.06 12.98 8.06
CA HIS A 297 -11.43 14.05 8.97
C HIS A 297 -12.30 13.58 10.15
N PHE A 298 -13.22 12.64 9.92
CA PHE A 298 -14.21 12.23 10.93
C PHE A 298 -14.07 10.77 11.37
N LEU A 299 -13.82 9.85 10.44
CA LEU A 299 -13.84 8.43 10.76
C LEU A 299 -12.56 7.97 11.47
N THR A 300 -11.39 8.44 11.03
CA THR A 300 -10.11 8.07 11.66
C THR A 300 -10.08 8.42 13.15
N PRO A 301 -10.43 9.65 13.58
CA PRO A 301 -10.52 9.98 15.01
C PRO A 301 -11.57 9.14 15.75
N LEU A 302 -12.68 8.77 15.10
CA LEU A 302 -13.71 7.93 15.69
C LEU A 302 -13.22 6.50 15.92
N LEU A 303 -12.58 5.89 14.91
CA LEU A 303 -12.02 4.53 14.98
C LEU A 303 -10.93 4.45 16.05
N GLU A 304 -10.06 5.45 16.13
CA GLU A 304 -9.01 5.51 17.14
C GLU A 304 -9.59 5.64 18.56
N SER A 305 -10.51 6.59 18.76
CA SER A 305 -11.03 6.91 20.11
C SER A 305 -12.07 5.93 20.64
N LYS A 306 -12.84 5.26 19.76
CA LYS A 306 -13.95 4.38 20.15
C LYS A 306 -13.68 2.89 19.91
N LEU A 307 -12.92 2.56 18.88
CA LEU A 307 -12.65 1.17 18.48
C LEU A 307 -11.19 0.76 18.71
N ASN A 308 -10.34 1.65 19.21
CA ASN A 308 -8.92 1.39 19.49
C ASN A 308 -8.13 0.97 18.22
N ILE A 309 -8.54 1.48 17.05
CA ILE A 309 -7.84 1.21 15.78
C ILE A 309 -6.93 2.40 15.48
N GLN A 310 -5.62 2.17 15.63
CA GLN A 310 -4.58 3.17 15.38
C GLN A 310 -4.07 2.99 13.94
N ASP A 311 -4.65 3.70 12.98
CA ASP A 311 -4.31 3.62 11.54
C ASP A 311 -3.43 4.82 11.14
N THR A 312 -2.11 4.60 11.05
CA THR A 312 -1.13 5.69 10.94
C THR A 312 -1.18 6.42 9.61
N CYS A 313 -1.29 5.70 8.49
CA CYS A 313 -1.45 6.33 7.17
C CYS A 313 -2.91 6.61 6.80
N GLY A 314 -3.88 6.22 7.64
CA GLY A 314 -5.29 6.27 7.29
C GLY A 314 -5.61 5.37 6.09
N VAL A 315 -5.01 4.18 6.03
CA VAL A 315 -5.18 3.24 4.92
C VAL A 315 -6.63 2.80 4.76
N HIS A 316 -7.44 2.86 5.82
CA HIS A 316 -8.88 2.67 5.72
C HIS A 316 -9.54 3.67 4.78
N ASN A 317 -9.09 4.93 4.77
CA ASN A 317 -9.73 6.02 4.04
C ASN A 317 -9.28 6.08 2.58
N LEU A 318 -8.08 5.58 2.27
CA LEU A 318 -7.55 5.52 0.90
C LEU A 318 -7.81 4.15 0.25
N HIS A 319 -7.52 3.06 0.94
CA HIS A 319 -7.57 1.71 0.36
C HIS A 319 -8.84 0.96 0.77
N GLY A 320 -9.23 1.02 2.05
CA GLY A 320 -10.36 0.25 2.58
C GLY A 320 -11.71 0.67 2.01
N LEU A 321 -12.18 1.88 2.36
CA LEU A 321 -13.48 2.39 1.91
C LEU A 321 -13.55 2.58 0.38
N PRO A 322 -12.53 3.14 -0.30
CA PRO A 322 -12.54 3.19 -1.76
C PRO A 322 -12.45 1.81 -2.40
N GLY A 323 -11.77 0.84 -1.78
CA GLY A 323 -11.73 -0.56 -2.23
C GLY A 323 -13.11 -1.23 -2.20
N ILE A 324 -13.86 -1.01 -1.11
CA ILE A 324 -15.28 -1.42 -1.01
C ILE A 324 -16.12 -0.74 -2.09
N LEU A 325 -15.94 0.57 -2.29
CA LEU A 325 -16.64 1.30 -3.36
C LEU A 325 -16.37 0.69 -4.74
N GLY A 326 -15.13 0.29 -5.03
CA GLY A 326 -14.76 -0.38 -6.27
C GLY A 326 -15.43 -1.75 -6.43
N GLY A 327 -15.43 -2.58 -5.38
CA GLY A 327 -16.18 -3.84 -5.39
C GLY A 327 -17.68 -3.63 -5.64
N ILE A 328 -18.29 -2.63 -4.99
CA ILE A 328 -19.69 -2.26 -5.22
C ILE A 328 -19.92 -1.77 -6.65
N ALA A 329 -19.02 -0.96 -7.21
CA ALA A 329 -19.09 -0.54 -8.61
C ALA A 329 -19.03 -1.75 -9.55
N GLY A 330 -18.16 -2.73 -9.29
CA GLY A 330 -18.10 -4.00 -10.02
C GLY A 330 -19.42 -4.80 -9.95
N ILE A 331 -20.04 -4.88 -8.78
CA ILE A 331 -21.37 -5.52 -8.60
C ILE A 331 -22.43 -4.79 -9.43
N ILE A 332 -22.46 -3.45 -9.40
CA ILE A 332 -23.44 -2.66 -10.15
C ILE A 332 -23.25 -2.84 -11.65
N VAL A 333 -22.02 -2.71 -12.16
CA VAL A 333 -21.74 -2.83 -13.59
C VAL A 333 -22.14 -4.19 -14.13
N THR A 334 -21.79 -5.28 -13.42
CA THR A 334 -22.16 -6.65 -13.81
C THR A 334 -23.66 -6.95 -13.64
N ALA A 335 -24.39 -6.17 -12.84
CA ALA A 335 -25.85 -6.29 -12.71
C ALA A 335 -26.61 -5.60 -13.85
N VAL A 336 -26.09 -4.48 -14.37
CA VAL A 336 -26.78 -3.67 -15.39
C VAL A 336 -26.37 -4.00 -16.81
N LYS A 337 -25.22 -4.66 -16.98
CA LYS A 337 -24.67 -5.00 -18.28
C LYS A 337 -24.11 -6.42 -18.26
N GLU A 338 -24.52 -7.20 -19.25
CA GLU A 338 -23.95 -8.52 -19.47
C GLU A 338 -22.51 -8.36 -19.97
N GLU A 339 -21.57 -8.86 -19.17
CA GLU A 339 -20.13 -8.86 -19.46
C GLU A 339 -19.66 -10.32 -19.41
N VAL A 340 -18.99 -10.76 -20.48
CA VAL A 340 -18.49 -12.12 -20.60
C VAL A 340 -16.97 -12.07 -20.77
N ARG A 341 -16.25 -12.76 -19.89
CA ARG A 341 -14.79 -12.87 -19.95
C ARG A 341 -14.41 -14.32 -20.19
N GLN A 342 -13.65 -14.56 -21.27
CA GLN A 342 -13.19 -15.91 -21.64
C GLN A 342 -14.32 -16.96 -21.69
N GLY A 343 -15.52 -16.54 -22.13
CA GLY A 343 -16.70 -17.42 -22.22
C GLY A 343 -17.48 -17.59 -20.91
N ILE A 344 -17.06 -16.95 -19.82
CA ILE A 344 -17.74 -16.98 -18.52
C ILE A 344 -18.49 -15.66 -18.29
N PRO A 345 -19.81 -15.70 -17.98
CA PRO A 345 -20.56 -14.50 -17.64
C PRO A 345 -20.16 -14.00 -16.25
N LEU A 346 -19.76 -12.73 -16.16
CA LEU A 346 -19.51 -12.06 -14.90
C LEU A 346 -20.86 -11.76 -14.23
N THR A 347 -21.03 -12.19 -12.98
CA THR A 347 -22.31 -12.03 -12.28
C THR A 347 -22.17 -11.14 -11.04
N PRO A 348 -23.20 -10.35 -10.70
CA PRO A 348 -23.18 -9.52 -9.49
C PRO A 348 -23.08 -10.38 -8.21
N GLY A 349 -23.62 -11.60 -8.23
CA GLY A 349 -23.52 -12.53 -7.11
C GLY A 349 -22.10 -12.99 -6.83
N MET A 350 -21.33 -13.34 -7.87
CA MET A 350 -19.92 -13.71 -7.72
C MET A 350 -19.04 -12.51 -7.34
N GLN A 351 -19.32 -11.32 -7.87
CA GLN A 351 -18.64 -10.08 -7.43
C GLN A 351 -18.89 -9.79 -5.94
N ALA A 352 -20.13 -9.96 -5.47
CA ALA A 352 -20.46 -9.78 -4.05
C ALA A 352 -19.79 -10.84 -3.17
N ALA A 353 -19.74 -12.10 -3.63
CA ALA A 353 -19.04 -13.18 -2.93
C ALA A 353 -17.54 -12.88 -2.81
N ALA A 354 -16.91 -12.44 -3.90
CA ALA A 354 -15.49 -12.05 -3.93
C ALA A 354 -15.16 -10.90 -2.95
N LEU A 355 -15.97 -9.83 -2.96
CA LEU A 355 -15.79 -8.71 -2.03
C LEU A 355 -15.94 -9.17 -0.57
N GLY A 356 -17.02 -9.90 -0.28
CA GLY A 356 -17.33 -10.36 1.07
C GLY A 356 -16.29 -11.34 1.62
N SER A 357 -15.86 -12.32 0.81
CA SER A 357 -14.82 -13.27 1.19
C SER A 357 -13.48 -12.57 1.40
N THR A 358 -13.13 -11.61 0.54
CA THR A 358 -11.87 -10.87 0.63
C THR A 358 -11.76 -10.12 1.95
N ILE A 359 -12.81 -9.38 2.33
CA ILE A 359 -12.84 -8.68 3.62
C ILE A 359 -12.80 -9.67 4.79
N GLY A 360 -13.56 -10.76 4.72
CA GLY A 360 -13.59 -11.78 5.77
C GLY A 360 -12.23 -12.45 5.99
N ILE A 361 -11.56 -12.85 4.90
CA ILE A 361 -10.23 -13.46 4.91
C ILE A 361 -9.19 -12.46 5.41
N ALA A 362 -9.26 -11.20 4.96
CA ALA A 362 -8.36 -10.14 5.40
C ALA A 362 -8.44 -9.90 6.92
N LEU A 363 -9.66 -9.76 7.47
CA LEU A 363 -9.85 -9.56 8.90
C LEU A 363 -9.38 -10.76 9.73
N ALA A 364 -9.69 -11.98 9.30
CA ALA A 364 -9.29 -13.20 10.01
C ALA A 364 -7.76 -13.41 9.95
N GLY A 365 -7.17 -13.28 8.75
CA GLY A 365 -5.74 -13.41 8.52
C GLY A 365 -4.93 -12.31 9.22
N GLY A 366 -5.41 -11.08 9.18
CA GLY A 366 -4.80 -9.94 9.86
C GLY A 366 -4.86 -10.07 11.37
N ALA A 367 -5.98 -10.55 11.93
CA ALA A 367 -6.08 -10.81 13.38
C ALA A 367 -5.13 -11.93 13.84
N LEU A 368 -5.05 -13.03 13.07
CA LEU A 368 -4.11 -14.12 13.33
C LEU A 368 -2.65 -13.63 13.27
N THR A 369 -2.32 -12.88 12.21
CA THR A 369 -0.99 -12.30 12.02
C THR A 369 -0.65 -11.33 13.14
N GLY A 370 -1.57 -10.43 13.50
CA GLY A 370 -1.41 -9.54 14.66
C GLY A 370 -1.14 -10.28 15.95
N GLY A 371 -1.79 -11.44 16.17
CA GLY A 371 -1.52 -12.32 17.31
C GLY A 371 -0.08 -12.82 17.34
N ILE A 372 0.47 -13.23 16.20
CA ILE A 372 1.87 -13.65 16.05
C ILE A 372 2.81 -12.46 16.26
N LEU A 373 2.49 -11.30 15.67
CA LEU A 373 3.30 -10.09 15.78
C LEU A 373 3.31 -9.51 17.20
N LYS A 374 2.34 -9.85 18.06
CA LYS A 374 2.28 -9.39 19.45
C LYS A 374 3.32 -10.06 20.36
N LEU A 375 3.97 -11.12 19.89
CA LEU A 375 4.98 -11.84 20.68
C LEU A 375 6.13 -10.90 21.09
N PRO A 376 6.57 -10.92 22.37
CA PRO A 376 7.43 -9.87 22.95
C PRO A 376 8.89 -9.91 22.47
N PHE A 377 9.29 -10.96 21.76
CA PHE A 377 10.69 -11.18 21.36
C PHE A 377 11.01 -10.66 19.96
N LEU A 378 10.06 -10.04 19.26
CA LEU A 378 10.20 -9.58 17.86
C LEU A 378 10.86 -8.20 17.73
N GLY A 379 11.30 -7.60 18.84
CA GLY A 379 12.10 -6.37 18.83
C GLY A 379 11.30 -5.12 18.50
N GLN A 380 9.99 -5.14 18.77
CA GLN A 380 9.12 -3.98 18.69
C GLN A 380 9.56 -2.86 19.66
N ALA A 381 9.42 -1.61 19.22
CA ALA A 381 9.65 -0.45 20.06
C ALA A 381 8.63 -0.37 21.21
N SER A 382 9.04 0.24 22.32
CA SER A 382 8.12 0.71 23.38
C SER A 382 7.27 1.87 22.87
N ASP A 383 6.12 2.10 23.50
CA ASP A 383 5.19 3.17 23.08
C ASP A 383 5.84 4.57 23.04
N GLN A 384 6.81 4.85 23.92
CA GLN A 384 7.56 6.12 23.95
C GLN A 384 8.54 6.32 22.78
N ASN A 385 8.91 5.22 22.11
CA ASN A 385 9.90 5.22 21.04
C ASN A 385 9.24 4.89 19.69
N CYS A 386 7.92 5.02 19.59
CA CYS A 386 7.22 4.87 18.32
C CYS A 386 7.51 6.08 17.41
N PHE A 387 7.44 5.84 16.10
CA PHE A 387 7.65 6.86 15.06
C PHE A 387 9.04 7.55 15.13
N ASP A 388 10.07 6.82 15.58
CA ASP A 388 11.45 7.31 15.71
C ASP A 388 12.45 6.37 15.02
N ASP A 389 13.19 6.90 14.04
CA ASP A 389 14.21 6.19 13.27
C ASP A 389 15.41 5.76 14.12
N SER A 390 15.76 6.51 15.17
CA SER A 390 16.93 6.22 16.01
C SER A 390 16.86 4.85 16.71
N VAL A 391 15.68 4.23 16.76
CA VAL A 391 15.47 2.89 17.31
C VAL A 391 16.14 1.81 16.44
N TYR A 392 16.15 2.00 15.12
CA TYR A 392 16.62 0.98 14.16
C TYR A 392 17.73 1.45 13.24
N TRP A 393 18.00 2.76 13.18
CA TRP A 393 18.95 3.37 12.28
C TRP A 393 20.02 4.16 13.02
N GLU A 394 21.22 4.20 12.45
CA GLU A 394 22.20 5.24 12.76
C GLU A 394 21.71 6.54 12.11
N VAL A 395 21.23 7.47 12.94
CA VAL A 395 20.77 8.78 12.49
C VAL A 395 21.92 9.78 12.58
N PRO A 396 22.10 10.68 11.60
CA PRO A 396 23.08 11.76 11.71
C PRO A 396 22.85 12.58 12.97
N GLU A 397 23.92 12.93 13.68
CA GLU A 397 23.81 13.85 14.82
C GLU A 397 23.30 15.21 14.33
N GLU A 398 22.24 15.73 14.96
CA GLU A 398 21.85 17.11 14.75
C GLU A 398 22.96 17.99 15.33
N GLU A 399 23.75 18.64 14.46
CA GLU A 399 24.72 19.65 14.90
C GLU A 399 23.99 20.71 15.72
N ASN A 400 24.28 20.76 17.02
CA ASN A 400 23.65 21.71 17.92
C ASN A 400 24.00 23.14 17.48
N PRO A 401 23.01 24.04 17.26
CA PRO A 401 23.30 25.44 16.92
C PRO A 401 24.20 26.15 17.95
N HIS A 402 24.23 25.66 19.19
CA HIS A 402 25.10 26.14 20.25
C HIS A 402 26.59 25.79 20.04
N GLU A 403 26.90 24.66 19.40
CA GLU A 403 28.28 24.29 19.07
C GLU A 403 28.82 25.14 17.91
N ILE A 404 27.96 25.48 16.93
CA ILE A 404 28.31 26.38 15.82
C ILE A 404 28.67 27.79 16.33
N GLN A 405 27.94 28.31 17.32
CA GLN A 405 28.29 29.59 17.94
C GLN A 405 29.59 29.51 18.74
N SER A 406 29.84 28.41 19.47
CA SER A 406 31.07 28.25 20.24
C SER A 406 32.32 28.14 19.34
N HIS A 407 32.22 27.41 18.23
CA HIS A 407 33.30 27.28 17.26
C HIS A 407 33.60 28.60 16.54
N ASN A 408 32.56 29.35 16.17
CA ASN A 408 32.74 30.67 15.55
C ASN A 408 33.31 31.71 16.52
N TYR A 409 32.95 31.66 17.81
CA TYR A 409 33.54 32.54 18.83
C TYR A 409 35.03 32.22 19.06
N ASP A 410 35.40 30.94 19.12
CA ASP A 410 36.78 30.53 19.31
C ASP A 410 37.66 30.87 18.10
N GLU A 411 37.16 30.72 16.86
CA GLU A 411 37.88 31.16 15.65
C GLU A 411 38.05 32.67 15.58
N HIS A 412 37.00 33.45 15.91
CA HIS A 412 37.09 34.91 15.94
C HIS A 412 38.08 35.40 17.00
N SER A 413 38.09 34.78 18.18
CA SER A 413 39.05 35.12 19.24
C SER A 413 40.49 34.75 18.89
N ARG A 414 40.71 33.65 18.15
CA ARG A 414 42.05 33.26 17.67
C ARG A 414 42.54 34.21 16.59
N TYR A 415 41.66 34.68 15.71
CA TYR A 415 42.00 35.69 14.71
C TYR A 415 42.35 37.03 15.36
N GLU A 416 41.60 37.49 16.36
CA GLU A 416 41.90 38.73 17.09
C GLU A 416 43.17 38.64 17.96
N ALA A 417 43.52 37.46 18.48
CA ALA A 417 44.76 37.27 19.24
C ALA A 417 46.04 37.17 18.38
N THR A 418 45.90 37.19 17.04
CA THR A 418 47.02 37.09 16.09
C THR A 418 47.23 38.36 15.23
N MET A 419 46.41 39.40 15.43
CA MET A 419 46.72 40.78 15.03
C MET A 419 47.30 41.55 16.22
#